data_AF-A0A820KN58-F1
#
_entry.id   AF-A0A820KN58-F1
#
_cell.length_a   1.000
_cell.length_b   1.000
_cell.length_c   1.000
_cell.angle_alpha   90.00
_cell.angle_beta   90.00
_cell.angle_gamma   90.00
#
_symmetry.space_group_name_H-M   'P 1'
#
loop_
_entity.id
_entity.type
_entity.pdbx_description
1 polymer ?
#
loop_
_entity_poly.entity_id
_entity_poly.type
_entity_poly.pdbx_seq_one_letter_code
_entity_poly.pdbx_strand_id
1 'polypeptide(L)'
;METSNLLRDCPHAYGAHINTLMLTALGYALRELTRSRINCVTLEGHGREDIEEGDVDVSRTVGWFTTMYPVLLEIEDDLRQSILNIELHLMQIPNKGIGYGTIIGYENQDLPQVSFNYLGQFEAVSSMKASNSSRNRRWYITDGIVGDVTVEKDSGLGVISVNGFCMKGQIRFNISTRLESGRTEQFANLFKSKLEHIIRERCSISPLNEIDYSNDFEHPFVLLNVDSINTLFILPPGHGGAESYFTNIIPNLSSYKLVVFNNYYKNLKEKNMEQGFSFETLARLYIKYIKRIQSKCPYNLLGWSFGGVLSFEIARQLNNSGDEIANLFMIDSYFNMKKVSLEICMSDDEKLTNEINYLYSPQVENEAFGLNIANKNINVVLFKANKVDSSNELKDQIELLKYYTNTPLNCLDTIINKKSIRVIEMHEATHFSWIHDKEQIVSICDYLTSLLT
;
A
#
# COMPACT_ATOMS: atom_id res chain seq x y z
N MET A 1 -28.20 7.24 -7.57
CA MET A 1 -26.90 7.11 -6.88
C MET A 1 -25.93 8.11 -7.50
N GLU A 2 -25.28 8.95 -6.70
CA GLU A 2 -24.23 9.86 -7.20
C GLU A 2 -22.93 9.06 -7.40
N THR A 3 -22.69 8.63 -8.63
CA THR A 3 -21.56 7.78 -9.00
C THR A 3 -20.20 8.41 -8.68
N SER A 4 -20.10 9.75 -8.75
CA SER A 4 -18.88 10.48 -8.38
C SER A 4 -18.46 10.20 -6.93
N ASN A 5 -19.44 10.10 -6.02
CA ASN A 5 -19.15 9.82 -4.62
C ASN A 5 -18.59 8.40 -4.44
N LEU A 6 -19.07 7.42 -5.20
CA LEU A 6 -18.58 6.04 -5.12
C LEU A 6 -17.24 5.85 -5.83
N LEU A 7 -17.02 6.53 -6.96
CA LEU A 7 -15.79 6.38 -7.77
C LEU A 7 -14.61 7.17 -7.21
N ARG A 8 -14.84 8.29 -6.53
CA ARG A 8 -13.79 9.19 -6.06
C ARG A 8 -13.81 9.38 -4.55
N ASP A 9 -14.95 9.75 -4.00
CA ASP A 9 -14.99 10.24 -2.61
C ASP A 9 -15.00 9.11 -1.56
N CYS A 10 -15.65 7.98 -1.84
CA CYS A 10 -15.72 6.85 -0.92
C CYS A 10 -14.39 6.11 -0.84
N PRO A 11 -13.70 5.79 -1.96
CA PRO A 11 -12.34 5.27 -1.92
C PRO A 11 -11.45 6.15 -1.06
N HIS A 12 -11.53 7.47 -1.19
CA HIS A 12 -10.77 8.40 -0.35
C HIS A 12 -11.17 8.37 1.13
N ALA A 13 -12.47 8.43 1.45
CA ALA A 13 -12.96 8.49 2.82
C ALA A 13 -12.67 7.22 3.63
N TYR A 14 -12.76 6.05 2.99
CA TYR A 14 -12.42 4.76 3.60
C TYR A 14 -10.96 4.37 3.36
N GLY A 15 -10.27 5.05 2.44
CA GLY A 15 -8.97 4.72 1.83
C GLY A 15 -8.88 3.26 1.40
N ALA A 16 -9.88 2.78 0.68
CA ALA A 16 -9.98 1.42 0.17
C ALA A 16 -10.20 1.46 -1.34
N HIS A 17 -9.81 0.41 -2.06
CA HIS A 17 -10.07 0.34 -3.50
C HIS A 17 -11.58 0.25 -3.80
N ILE A 18 -11.96 0.69 -5.00
CA ILE A 18 -13.38 0.69 -5.37
C ILE A 18 -13.99 -0.72 -5.37
N ASN A 19 -13.21 -1.73 -5.80
CA ASN A 19 -13.63 -3.13 -5.78
C ASN A 19 -13.98 -3.57 -4.36
N THR A 20 -13.22 -3.14 -3.36
CA THR A 20 -13.49 -3.44 -1.94
C THR A 20 -14.82 -2.90 -1.48
N LEU A 21 -15.18 -1.67 -1.87
CA LEU A 21 -16.47 -1.08 -1.51
C LEU A 21 -17.63 -1.85 -2.15
N MET A 22 -17.47 -2.25 -3.42
CA MET A 22 -18.47 -3.04 -4.12
C MET A 22 -18.60 -4.45 -3.54
N LEU A 23 -17.47 -5.11 -3.25
CA LEU A 23 -17.43 -6.43 -2.64
C LEU A 23 -17.97 -6.41 -1.20
N THR A 24 -17.73 -5.34 -0.45
CA THR A 24 -18.34 -5.14 0.87
C THR A 24 -19.85 -5.05 0.75
N ALA A 25 -20.36 -4.21 -0.16
CA ALA A 25 -21.81 -4.12 -0.41
C ALA A 25 -22.41 -5.46 -0.85
N LEU A 26 -21.68 -6.21 -1.68
CA LEU A 26 -22.07 -7.55 -2.12
C LEU A 26 -22.11 -8.52 -0.94
N GLY A 27 -21.11 -8.52 -0.07
CA GLY A 27 -21.06 -9.34 1.13
C GLY A 27 -22.24 -9.05 2.07
N TYR A 28 -22.59 -7.77 2.28
CA TYR A 28 -23.78 -7.42 3.08
C TYR A 28 -25.09 -7.88 2.42
N ALA A 29 -25.20 -7.82 1.09
CA ALA A 29 -26.37 -8.32 0.37
C ALA A 29 -26.46 -9.85 0.43
N LEU A 30 -25.33 -10.54 0.32
CA LEU A 30 -25.23 -11.99 0.45
C LEU A 30 -25.55 -12.43 1.88
N ARG A 31 -25.08 -11.74 2.92
CA ARG A 31 -25.43 -12.03 4.32
C ARG A 31 -26.93 -12.07 4.56
N GLU A 32 -27.70 -11.19 3.92
CA GLU A 32 -29.17 -11.20 4.02
C GLU A 32 -29.79 -12.41 3.31
N LEU A 33 -29.21 -12.81 2.17
CA LEU A 33 -29.70 -13.93 1.36
C LEU A 33 -29.32 -15.30 1.95
N THR A 34 -28.06 -15.47 2.34
CA THR A 34 -27.47 -16.74 2.82
C THR A 34 -27.58 -16.92 4.33
N ARG A 35 -27.88 -15.83 5.07
CA ARG A 35 -27.85 -15.78 6.54
C ARG A 35 -26.47 -16.09 7.15
N SER A 36 -25.41 -15.98 6.34
CA SER A 36 -24.02 -16.19 6.76
C SER A 36 -23.23 -14.88 6.73
N ARG A 37 -22.37 -14.66 7.74
CA ARG A 37 -21.40 -13.56 7.77
C ARG A 37 -20.25 -13.77 6.79
N ILE A 38 -19.95 -15.03 6.46
CA ILE A 38 -18.86 -15.43 5.57
C ILE A 38 -19.47 -15.94 4.26
N ASN A 39 -19.07 -15.35 3.14
CA ASN A 39 -19.50 -15.76 1.80
C ASN A 39 -18.30 -15.76 0.86
N CYS A 40 -18.09 -16.83 0.10
CA CYS A 40 -17.03 -16.88 -0.92
C CYS A 40 -17.60 -16.41 -2.27
N VAL A 41 -16.80 -15.63 -3.01
CA VAL A 41 -17.14 -15.13 -4.34
C VAL A 41 -16.00 -15.42 -5.32
N THR A 42 -16.35 -15.67 -6.57
CA THR A 42 -15.41 -15.71 -7.68
C THR A 42 -15.17 -14.28 -8.15
N LEU A 43 -13.95 -13.77 -7.98
CA LEU A 43 -13.56 -12.46 -8.47
C LEU A 43 -12.89 -12.61 -9.84
N GLU A 44 -13.35 -11.82 -10.80
CA GLU A 44 -12.74 -11.73 -12.13
C GLU A 44 -11.76 -10.55 -12.22
N GLY A 45 -10.58 -10.80 -12.77
CA GLY A 45 -9.54 -9.82 -13.05
C GLY A 45 -9.25 -9.67 -14.54
N HIS A 46 -8.56 -8.60 -14.94
CA HIS A 46 -8.18 -8.40 -16.33
C HIS A 46 -7.05 -9.33 -16.80
N GLY A 47 -6.26 -9.87 -15.86
CA GLY A 47 -5.16 -10.82 -16.09
C GLY A 47 -4.02 -10.30 -16.95
N ARG A 48 -3.69 -9.02 -16.77
CA ARG A 48 -2.57 -8.33 -17.41
C ARG A 48 -1.67 -7.78 -16.32
N GLU A 49 -1.27 -8.66 -15.42
CA GLU A 49 -0.38 -8.32 -14.32
C GLU A 49 1.07 -8.44 -14.79
N ASP A 50 1.94 -7.60 -14.25
CA ASP A 50 3.38 -7.77 -14.39
C ASP A 50 3.81 -8.87 -13.40
N ILE A 51 4.29 -10.01 -13.91
CA ILE A 51 4.61 -11.18 -13.09
C ILE A 51 6.13 -11.26 -12.85
N GLU A 52 6.95 -10.91 -13.83
CA GLU A 52 8.42 -10.86 -13.76
C GLU A 52 9.04 -9.59 -14.39
N GLU A 53 10.20 -9.15 -13.90
CA GLU A 53 10.96 -8.05 -14.52
C GLU A 53 11.47 -8.46 -15.91
N GLY A 54 11.01 -7.74 -16.95
CA GLY A 54 11.33 -8.05 -18.35
C GLY A 54 10.24 -8.83 -19.09
N ASP A 55 9.05 -8.95 -18.49
CA ASP A 55 7.89 -9.61 -19.07
C ASP A 55 7.40 -9.00 -20.40
N VAL A 56 6.54 -9.77 -21.07
CA VAL A 56 5.91 -9.40 -22.34
C VAL A 56 4.88 -8.29 -22.12
N ASP A 57 5.09 -7.12 -22.73
CA ASP A 57 4.08 -6.06 -22.78
C ASP A 57 2.84 -6.53 -23.54
N VAL A 58 1.78 -6.83 -22.79
CA VAL A 58 0.46 -7.20 -23.31
C VAL A 58 -0.52 -6.04 -23.33
N SER A 59 -0.13 -4.80 -23.00
CA SER A 59 -1.05 -3.66 -22.85
C SER A 59 -1.90 -3.39 -24.10
N ARG A 60 -1.40 -3.74 -25.28
CA ARG A 60 -2.08 -3.54 -26.59
C ARG A 60 -2.50 -4.85 -27.27
N THR A 61 -2.38 -5.98 -26.58
CA THR A 61 -2.68 -7.30 -27.14
C THR A 61 -4.15 -7.65 -26.96
N VAL A 62 -4.84 -7.93 -28.07
CA VAL A 62 -6.22 -8.40 -28.05
C VAL A 62 -6.24 -9.90 -27.84
N GLY A 63 -7.00 -10.36 -26.85
CA GLY A 63 -7.10 -11.75 -26.46
C GLY A 63 -7.96 -11.91 -25.21
N TRP A 64 -8.20 -13.14 -24.79
CA TRP A 64 -8.92 -13.45 -23.56
C TRP A 64 -7.92 -13.63 -22.42
N PHE A 65 -7.73 -12.57 -21.62
CA PHE A 65 -6.78 -12.53 -20.51
C PHE A 65 -7.44 -12.73 -19.14
N THR A 66 -8.76 -12.83 -19.07
CA THR A 66 -9.51 -12.86 -17.80
C THR A 66 -8.99 -13.92 -16.83
N THR A 67 -8.73 -13.50 -15.60
CA THR A 67 -8.40 -14.38 -14.49
C THR A 67 -9.60 -14.53 -13.57
N MET A 68 -9.75 -15.69 -12.93
CA MET A 68 -10.78 -15.99 -11.94
C MET A 68 -10.13 -16.59 -10.71
N TYR A 69 -10.52 -16.14 -9.53
CA TYR A 69 -10.02 -16.68 -8.27
C TYR A 69 -11.04 -16.50 -7.15
N PRO A 70 -11.05 -17.39 -6.14
CA PRO A 70 -11.95 -17.28 -5.00
C PRO A 70 -11.48 -16.17 -4.05
N VAL A 71 -12.44 -15.41 -3.53
CA VAL A 71 -12.24 -14.40 -2.50
C VAL A 71 -13.26 -14.62 -1.39
N LEU A 72 -12.79 -14.60 -0.14
CA LEU A 72 -13.66 -14.71 1.03
C LEU A 72 -14.14 -13.31 1.45
N LEU A 73 -15.46 -13.14 1.56
CA LEU A 73 -16.09 -11.94 2.07
C LEU A 73 -16.60 -12.21 3.49
N GLU A 74 -15.90 -11.66 4.48
CA GLU A 74 -16.31 -11.69 5.88
C GLU A 74 -16.89 -10.33 6.29
N ILE A 75 -18.13 -10.35 6.75
CA ILE A 75 -18.90 -9.15 7.05
C ILE A 75 -19.20 -9.08 8.54
N GLU A 76 -18.78 -7.98 9.14
CA GLU A 76 -19.02 -7.64 10.55
C GLU A 76 -20.28 -6.79 10.71
N ASP A 77 -20.63 -6.49 11.97
CA ASP A 77 -21.68 -5.52 12.27
C ASP A 77 -21.18 -4.06 12.12
N ASP A 78 -19.87 -3.83 12.24
CA ASP A 78 -19.23 -2.56 11.90
C ASP A 78 -18.86 -2.52 10.40
N LEU A 79 -19.40 -1.51 9.70
CA LEU A 79 -19.11 -1.28 8.29
C LEU A 79 -17.62 -1.05 8.04
N ARG A 80 -16.96 -0.27 8.88
CA ARG A 80 -15.54 0.07 8.68
C ARG A 80 -14.66 -1.15 8.83
N GLN A 81 -14.92 -1.97 9.85
CA GLN A 81 -14.22 -3.23 10.05
C GLN A 81 -14.43 -4.17 8.86
N SER A 82 -15.63 -4.22 8.30
CA SER A 82 -15.93 -5.04 7.11
C SER A 82 -15.13 -4.59 5.88
N ILE A 83 -15.12 -3.28 5.60
CA ILE A 83 -14.35 -2.70 4.47
C ILE A 83 -12.86 -2.98 4.67
N LEU A 84 -12.35 -2.79 5.89
CA LEU A 84 -10.94 -3.02 6.22
C LEU A 84 -10.55 -4.49 6.06
N ASN A 85 -11.35 -5.42 6.60
CA ASN A 85 -11.07 -6.85 6.50
C ASN A 85 -11.01 -7.31 5.04
N ILE A 86 -11.96 -6.85 4.22
CA ILE A 86 -12.00 -7.19 2.79
C ILE A 86 -10.82 -6.55 2.05
N GLU A 87 -10.46 -5.29 2.34
CA GLU A 87 -9.29 -4.63 1.74
C GLU A 87 -8.01 -5.42 2.05
N LEU A 88 -7.79 -5.72 3.33
CA LEU A 88 -6.60 -6.46 3.78
C LEU A 88 -6.55 -7.86 3.17
N HIS A 89 -7.70 -8.53 3.07
CA HIS A 89 -7.78 -9.84 2.43
C HIS A 89 -7.43 -9.78 0.95
N LEU A 90 -7.94 -8.79 0.21
CA LEU A 90 -7.62 -8.58 -1.20
C LEU A 90 -6.14 -8.23 -1.40
N MET A 91 -5.53 -7.44 -0.51
CA MET A 91 -4.11 -7.08 -0.55
C MET A 91 -3.18 -8.27 -0.33
N GLN A 92 -3.64 -9.32 0.36
CA GLN A 92 -2.87 -10.56 0.56
C GLN A 92 -2.83 -11.44 -0.70
N ILE A 93 -3.68 -11.17 -1.70
CA ILE A 93 -3.75 -11.97 -2.92
C ILE A 93 -2.61 -11.55 -3.85
N PRO A 94 -1.64 -12.44 -4.14
CA PRO A 94 -0.50 -12.11 -5.00
C PRO A 94 -0.97 -11.83 -6.43
N ASN A 95 -0.45 -10.76 -7.04
CA ASN A 95 -0.64 -10.42 -8.46
C ASN A 95 -2.11 -10.59 -8.90
N LYS A 96 -3.05 -10.05 -8.13
CA LYS A 96 -4.50 -10.12 -8.36
C LYS A 96 -5.02 -11.52 -8.76
N GLY A 97 -4.46 -12.57 -8.16
CA GLY A 97 -4.92 -13.95 -8.32
C GLY A 97 -4.61 -14.58 -9.69
N ILE A 98 -3.74 -13.98 -10.51
CA ILE A 98 -3.39 -14.49 -11.85
C ILE A 98 -2.87 -15.95 -11.82
N GLY A 99 -2.18 -16.33 -10.75
CA GLY A 99 -1.64 -17.68 -10.58
C GLY A 99 -2.69 -18.76 -10.30
N TYR A 100 -3.89 -18.40 -9.81
CA TYR A 100 -4.89 -19.38 -9.37
C TYR A 100 -5.34 -20.28 -10.52
N GLY A 101 -5.77 -19.68 -11.64
CA GLY A 101 -6.20 -20.44 -12.82
C GLY A 101 -5.09 -21.29 -13.44
N THR A 102 -3.85 -20.80 -13.41
CA THR A 102 -2.69 -21.51 -13.95
C THR A 102 -2.32 -22.74 -13.12
N ILE A 103 -2.43 -22.64 -11.78
CA ILE A 103 -2.02 -23.71 -10.85
C ILE A 103 -3.14 -24.71 -10.61
N ILE A 104 -4.36 -24.21 -10.37
CA ILE A 104 -5.51 -25.02 -9.95
C ILE A 104 -6.41 -25.40 -11.14
N GLY A 105 -6.46 -24.56 -12.17
CA GLY A 105 -7.40 -24.71 -13.28
C GLY A 105 -8.83 -24.29 -12.91
N TYR A 106 -9.71 -24.24 -13.92
CA TYR A 106 -11.13 -23.87 -13.76
C TYR A 106 -12.09 -25.05 -14.01
N GLU A 107 -11.57 -26.20 -14.45
CA GLU A 107 -12.40 -27.31 -14.96
C GLU A 107 -13.18 -28.06 -13.88
N ASN A 108 -12.70 -28.06 -12.63
CA ASN A 108 -13.28 -28.85 -11.54
C ASN A 108 -14.41 -28.14 -10.75
N GLN A 109 -14.86 -26.95 -11.18
CA GLN A 109 -15.92 -26.16 -10.52
C GLN A 109 -15.65 -25.74 -9.06
N ASP A 110 -14.39 -25.71 -8.62
CA ASP A 110 -14.02 -25.27 -7.26
C ASP A 110 -14.19 -23.75 -7.02
N LEU A 111 -14.64 -23.01 -8.04
CA LEU A 111 -14.92 -21.60 -7.94
C LEU A 111 -16.29 -21.35 -7.26
N PRO A 112 -16.39 -20.36 -6.36
CA PRO A 112 -17.64 -20.01 -5.72
C PRO A 112 -18.77 -19.70 -6.71
N GLN A 113 -19.99 -20.11 -6.34
CA GLN A 113 -21.19 -19.98 -7.16
C GLN A 113 -21.71 -18.53 -7.29
N VAL A 114 -21.04 -17.56 -6.69
CA VAL A 114 -21.34 -16.14 -6.86
C VAL A 114 -20.15 -15.49 -7.54
N SER A 115 -20.33 -14.90 -8.72
CA SER A 115 -19.27 -14.19 -9.44
C SER A 115 -19.45 -12.68 -9.39
N PHE A 116 -18.32 -11.98 -9.34
CA PHE A 116 -18.24 -10.52 -9.39
C PHE A 116 -17.17 -10.08 -10.39
N ASN A 117 -17.56 -9.22 -11.33
CA ASN A 117 -16.66 -8.62 -12.31
C ASN A 117 -16.93 -7.12 -12.41
N TYR A 118 -15.88 -6.30 -12.35
CA TYR A 118 -15.96 -4.86 -12.59
C TYR A 118 -15.07 -4.47 -13.77
N LEU A 119 -15.72 -4.05 -14.87
CA LEU A 119 -15.08 -3.75 -16.15
C LEU A 119 -14.41 -2.36 -16.20
N GLY A 120 -14.51 -1.56 -15.14
CA GLY A 120 -13.95 -0.22 -15.10
C GLY A 120 -14.83 0.84 -15.76
N GLN A 121 -14.18 1.93 -16.20
CA GLN A 121 -14.84 3.13 -16.72
C GLN A 121 -14.71 3.22 -18.25
N PHE A 122 -15.83 3.20 -18.94
CA PHE A 122 -15.94 3.41 -20.38
C PHE A 122 -16.23 4.89 -20.65
N GLU A 123 -15.18 5.71 -20.70
CA GLU A 123 -15.29 7.09 -21.19
C GLU A 123 -15.02 7.13 -22.69
N ALA A 124 -15.91 7.76 -23.45
CA ALA A 124 -15.61 8.11 -24.83
C ALA A 124 -14.50 9.17 -24.78
N VAL A 125 -13.31 8.83 -25.30
CA VAL A 125 -12.16 9.73 -25.46
C VAL A 125 -12.63 10.99 -26.20
N SER A 126 -13.05 11.99 -25.43
CA SER A 126 -13.52 13.30 -25.91
C SER A 126 -12.49 14.38 -25.59
N SER A 127 -11.34 14.00 -25.05
CA SER A 127 -10.26 14.90 -24.64
C SER A 127 -8.97 14.63 -25.42
N MET A 128 -9.03 14.73 -26.75
CA MET A 128 -7.92 15.32 -27.50
C MET A 128 -8.40 16.69 -27.94
N LYS A 129 -7.74 17.74 -27.43
CA LYS A 129 -7.88 19.12 -27.86
C LYS A 129 -7.96 19.13 -29.39
N ALA A 130 -9.13 19.46 -29.92
CA ALA A 130 -9.34 19.66 -31.35
C ALA A 130 -8.57 20.92 -31.78
N SER A 131 -7.29 20.76 -32.09
CA SER A 131 -6.61 21.65 -33.01
C SER A 131 -7.32 21.54 -34.35
N ASN A 132 -7.87 22.68 -34.80
CA ASN A 132 -8.45 22.93 -36.12
C ASN A 132 -8.01 21.97 -37.22
N SER A 133 -8.81 20.94 -37.48
CA SER A 133 -8.92 20.35 -38.82
C SER A 133 -10.23 19.57 -38.92
N SER A 134 -11.03 20.00 -39.89
CA SER A 134 -12.33 19.47 -40.25
C SER A 134 -12.21 18.07 -40.86
N ARG A 135 -12.26 17.02 -40.02
CA ARG A 135 -12.94 15.72 -40.27
C ARG A 135 -12.58 14.68 -39.21
N ASN A 136 -13.58 13.85 -38.89
CA ASN A 136 -13.51 12.52 -38.24
C ASN A 136 -13.27 12.42 -36.71
N ARG A 137 -14.36 12.18 -35.97
CA ARG A 137 -14.78 10.83 -35.48
C ARG A 137 -16.22 10.89 -34.96
N ARG A 138 -17.17 10.25 -35.66
CA ARG A 138 -18.63 10.21 -35.34
C ARG A 138 -19.06 8.86 -34.75
N TRP A 139 -18.21 8.24 -33.94
CA TRP A 139 -18.53 6.95 -33.31
C TRP A 139 -18.51 7.11 -31.80
N TYR A 140 -19.59 6.72 -31.15
CA TYR A 140 -19.75 6.71 -29.69
C TYR A 140 -20.31 5.35 -29.27
N ILE A 141 -19.94 4.88 -28.08
CA ILE A 141 -20.55 3.68 -27.49
C ILE A 141 -22.00 4.02 -27.13
N THR A 142 -22.93 3.28 -27.72
CA THR A 142 -24.35 3.37 -27.39
C THR A 142 -24.65 2.54 -26.14
N ASP A 143 -25.65 2.95 -25.38
CA ASP A 143 -26.18 2.21 -24.23
C ASP A 143 -27.30 1.23 -24.61
N GLY A 144 -27.43 0.92 -25.90
CA GLY A 144 -28.38 -0.06 -26.43
C GLY A 144 -28.08 -1.49 -25.99
N ILE A 145 -29.14 -2.29 -25.84
CA ILE A 145 -29.06 -3.72 -25.52
C ILE A 145 -28.48 -4.44 -26.74
N VAL A 146 -27.34 -5.12 -26.56
CA VAL A 146 -26.59 -5.80 -27.64
C VAL A 146 -27.15 -7.21 -27.95
N GLY A 147 -28.26 -7.57 -27.31
CA GLY A 147 -28.85 -8.91 -27.35
C GLY A 147 -28.25 -9.85 -26.30
N ASP A 148 -28.86 -11.03 -26.16
CA ASP A 148 -28.32 -12.07 -25.29
C ASP A 148 -27.13 -12.73 -26.00
N VAL A 149 -25.94 -12.61 -25.42
CA VAL A 149 -24.69 -13.16 -25.95
C VAL A 149 -24.46 -14.60 -25.49
N THR A 150 -25.39 -15.14 -24.71
CA THR A 150 -25.37 -16.51 -24.19
C THR A 150 -26.54 -17.32 -24.74
N VAL A 151 -26.34 -18.63 -24.90
CA VAL A 151 -27.43 -19.56 -25.23
C VAL A 151 -28.20 -19.85 -23.94
N GLU A 152 -29.54 -19.75 -23.94
CA GLU A 152 -30.43 -19.93 -22.77
C GLU A 152 -30.15 -21.19 -21.90
N LYS A 153 -29.46 -22.19 -22.44
CA LYS A 153 -29.13 -23.45 -21.76
C LYS A 153 -27.73 -23.52 -21.16
N ASP A 154 -26.84 -22.55 -21.44
CA ASP A 154 -25.46 -22.58 -20.99
C ASP A 154 -25.21 -21.47 -19.97
N SER A 155 -25.72 -21.69 -18.76
CA SER A 155 -25.55 -20.78 -17.61
C SER A 155 -24.19 -20.99 -16.95
N GLY A 156 -23.13 -20.86 -17.73
CA GLY A 156 -21.79 -21.39 -17.45
C GLY A 156 -21.06 -20.84 -16.23
N LEU A 157 -21.54 -19.83 -15.50
CA LEU A 157 -20.83 -19.26 -14.35
C LEU A 157 -21.80 -18.88 -13.22
N GLY A 158 -21.96 -19.80 -12.26
CA GLY A 158 -22.55 -19.54 -10.94
C GLY A 158 -24.08 -19.40 -10.85
N VAL A 159 -24.56 -19.34 -9.60
CA VAL A 159 -25.95 -19.09 -9.20
C VAL A 159 -26.29 -17.59 -9.26
N ILE A 160 -25.31 -16.72 -8.97
CA ILE A 160 -25.44 -15.25 -9.04
C ILE A 160 -24.21 -14.71 -9.77
N SER A 161 -24.41 -13.88 -10.78
CA SER A 161 -23.34 -13.15 -11.48
C SER A 161 -23.62 -11.66 -11.44
N VAL A 162 -22.65 -10.89 -10.96
CA VAL A 162 -22.73 -9.43 -10.84
C VAL A 162 -21.65 -8.80 -11.72
N ASN A 163 -22.07 -8.12 -12.78
CA ASN A 163 -21.18 -7.45 -13.72
C ASN A 163 -21.38 -5.93 -13.63
N GLY A 164 -20.34 -5.21 -13.24
CA GLY A 164 -20.34 -3.75 -13.07
C GLY A 164 -19.55 -3.03 -14.16
N PHE A 165 -20.03 -1.86 -14.58
CA PHE A 165 -19.28 -0.93 -15.42
C PHE A 165 -19.72 0.51 -15.17
N CYS A 166 -18.86 1.48 -15.45
CA CYS A 166 -19.21 2.89 -15.46
C CYS A 166 -19.26 3.43 -16.88
N MET A 167 -20.33 4.12 -17.24
CA MET A 167 -20.47 4.79 -18.54
C MET A 167 -21.23 6.11 -18.37
N LYS A 168 -20.75 7.18 -19.01
CA LYS A 168 -21.31 8.55 -18.89
C LYS A 168 -21.48 9.01 -17.43
N GLY A 169 -20.51 8.68 -16.56
CA GLY A 169 -20.55 9.02 -15.14
C GLY A 169 -21.64 8.28 -14.35
N GLN A 170 -22.19 7.18 -14.88
CA GLN A 170 -23.15 6.32 -14.19
C GLN A 170 -22.58 4.92 -14.06
N ILE A 171 -22.47 4.44 -12.81
CA ILE A 171 -22.18 3.03 -12.55
C ILE A 171 -23.47 2.23 -12.72
N ARG A 172 -23.35 1.13 -13.46
CA ARG A 172 -24.43 0.19 -13.73
C ARG A 172 -23.96 -1.21 -13.37
N PHE A 173 -24.87 -1.98 -12.79
CA PHE A 173 -24.65 -3.38 -12.49
C PHE A 173 -25.72 -4.20 -13.20
N ASN A 174 -25.27 -5.19 -13.97
CA ASN A 174 -26.09 -6.23 -14.54
C ASN A 174 -25.99 -7.45 -13.62
N ILE A 175 -27.13 -7.85 -13.05
CA ILE A 175 -27.20 -8.98 -12.13
C ILE A 175 -28.02 -10.08 -12.79
N SER A 176 -27.36 -11.19 -13.08
CA SER A 176 -27.98 -12.40 -13.63
C SER A 176 -27.99 -13.47 -12.54
N THR A 177 -29.14 -14.10 -12.29
CA THR A 177 -29.24 -15.15 -11.28
C THR A 177 -30.09 -16.32 -11.75
N ARG A 178 -29.93 -17.47 -11.09
CA ARG A 178 -30.82 -18.63 -11.24
C ARG A 178 -32.00 -18.60 -10.25
N LEU A 179 -32.18 -17.50 -9.51
CA LEU A 179 -33.27 -17.33 -8.56
C LEU A 179 -34.55 -16.89 -9.28
N GLU A 180 -35.69 -17.07 -8.62
CA GLU A 180 -36.96 -16.51 -9.09
C GLU A 180 -36.86 -14.99 -9.29
N SER A 181 -37.60 -14.45 -10.26
CA SER A 181 -37.53 -13.03 -10.66
C SER A 181 -37.71 -12.08 -9.48
N GLY A 182 -38.67 -12.35 -8.59
CA GLY A 182 -38.90 -11.55 -7.39
C GLY A 182 -37.72 -11.55 -6.41
N ARG A 183 -37.04 -12.68 -6.24
CA ARG A 183 -35.82 -12.78 -5.40
C ARG A 183 -34.63 -12.09 -6.05
N THR A 184 -34.52 -12.17 -7.37
CA THR A 184 -33.49 -11.45 -8.13
C THR A 184 -33.62 -9.95 -7.94
N GLU A 185 -34.84 -9.41 -8.06
CA GLU A 185 -35.11 -7.99 -7.86
C GLU A 185 -34.86 -7.56 -6.41
N GLN A 186 -35.27 -8.37 -5.43
CA GLN A 186 -34.97 -8.14 -4.02
C GLN A 186 -33.45 -8.08 -3.75
N PHE A 187 -32.69 -9.03 -4.29
CA PHE A 187 -31.23 -9.05 -4.15
C PHE A 187 -30.57 -7.83 -4.80
N ALA A 188 -31.00 -7.45 -6.00
CA ALA A 188 -30.50 -6.25 -6.68
C ALA A 188 -30.78 -4.97 -5.88
N ASN A 189 -31.98 -4.85 -5.31
CA ASN A 189 -32.35 -3.74 -4.44
C ASN A 189 -31.55 -3.72 -3.13
N LEU A 190 -31.28 -4.89 -2.54
CA LEU A 190 -30.42 -5.02 -1.36
C LEU A 190 -29.00 -4.55 -1.67
N PHE A 191 -28.38 -5.08 -2.73
CA PHE A 191 -27.04 -4.70 -3.15
C PHE A 191 -26.92 -3.18 -3.40
N LYS A 192 -27.88 -2.60 -4.13
CA LYS A 192 -27.97 -1.16 -4.33
C LYS A 192 -28.09 -0.40 -3.01
N SER A 193 -28.96 -0.83 -2.12
CA SER A 193 -29.17 -0.19 -0.81
C SER A 193 -27.90 -0.21 0.05
N LYS A 194 -27.12 -1.31 0.01
CA LYS A 194 -25.84 -1.42 0.72
C LYS A 194 -24.77 -0.50 0.12
N LEU A 195 -24.69 -0.37 -1.21
CA LEU A 195 -23.83 0.64 -1.85
C LEU A 195 -24.21 2.07 -1.42
N GLU A 196 -25.50 2.39 -1.45
CA GLU A 196 -26.00 3.71 -1.01
C GLU A 196 -25.77 3.96 0.49
N HIS A 197 -25.74 2.91 1.32
CA HIS A 197 -25.38 3.00 2.72
C HIS A 197 -23.90 3.39 2.90
N ILE A 198 -22.99 2.69 2.22
CA ILE A 198 -21.54 3.00 2.22
C ILE A 198 -21.29 4.45 1.81
N ILE A 199 -21.99 4.91 0.76
CA ILE A 199 -21.88 6.29 0.26
C ILE A 199 -22.40 7.31 1.28
N ARG A 200 -23.46 6.99 2.05
CA ARG A 200 -24.00 7.91 3.07
C ARG A 200 -23.12 7.99 4.31
N GLU A 201 -22.61 6.86 4.81
CA GLU A 201 -21.74 6.84 6.00
C GLU A 201 -20.40 7.57 5.79
N ARG A 202 -20.00 7.81 4.53
CA ARG A 202 -18.83 8.62 4.19
C ARG A 202 -18.89 10.03 4.83
N CYS A 203 -20.09 10.62 4.92
CA CYS A 203 -20.27 11.99 5.40
C CYS A 203 -20.00 12.15 6.90
N SER A 204 -19.95 11.03 7.63
CA SER A 204 -19.57 10.96 9.04
C SER A 204 -18.05 10.81 9.22
N ILE A 205 -17.29 10.79 8.13
CA ILE A 205 -15.83 10.73 8.11
C ILE A 205 -15.32 12.14 7.81
N SER A 206 -14.59 12.75 8.75
CA SER A 206 -13.92 14.02 8.46
C SER A 206 -13.05 13.85 7.21
N PRO A 207 -13.22 14.68 6.17
CA PRO A 207 -12.35 14.65 5.01
C PRO A 207 -10.95 15.07 5.49
N LEU A 208 -10.03 14.11 5.56
CA LEU A 208 -8.62 14.42 5.64
C LEU A 208 -8.27 15.14 4.34
N ASN A 209 -8.02 16.44 4.45
CA ASN A 209 -7.65 17.29 3.31
C ASN A 209 -6.49 16.68 2.52
N GLU A 210 -6.68 16.74 1.20
CA GLU A 210 -5.69 16.88 0.13
C GLU A 210 -4.70 15.74 -0.15
N ILE A 211 -4.85 15.27 -1.39
CA ILE A 211 -3.97 14.49 -2.26
C ILE A 211 -4.06 12.96 -2.10
N ASP A 212 -4.81 12.35 -3.03
CA ASP A 212 -5.03 10.91 -3.20
C ASP A 212 -4.10 10.35 -4.27
N TYR A 213 -3.28 9.35 -3.88
CA TYR A 213 -2.52 8.53 -4.80
C TYR A 213 -2.63 7.02 -4.45
N SER A 214 -3.68 6.64 -3.71
CA SER A 214 -3.87 5.28 -3.20
C SER A 214 -4.32 4.25 -4.25
N ASN A 215 -4.72 4.70 -5.44
CA ASN A 215 -5.15 3.81 -6.53
C ASN A 215 -4.00 3.23 -7.37
N ASP A 216 -2.74 3.63 -7.13
CA ASP A 216 -1.60 3.27 -7.98
C ASP A 216 -0.58 2.32 -7.33
N PHE A 217 -0.78 1.95 -6.06
CA PHE A 217 0.17 1.12 -5.31
C PHE A 217 -0.53 -0.10 -4.71
N GLU A 218 -0.67 -1.10 -5.57
CA GLU A 218 -1.53 -2.27 -5.37
C GLU A 218 -1.08 -3.17 -4.20
N HIS A 219 0.17 -3.04 -3.74
CA HIS A 219 0.73 -3.83 -2.64
C HIS A 219 1.53 -2.96 -1.66
N PRO A 220 0.86 -2.24 -0.73
CA PRO A 220 1.55 -1.29 0.13
C PRO A 220 2.48 -1.93 1.16
N PHE A 221 2.21 -3.17 1.55
CA PHE A 221 3.01 -3.93 2.50
C PHE A 221 2.73 -5.43 2.38
N VAL A 222 3.63 -6.23 2.94
CA VAL A 222 3.48 -7.66 3.16
C VAL A 222 3.28 -7.93 4.64
N LEU A 223 2.30 -8.76 4.98
CA LEU A 223 2.02 -9.20 6.35
C LEU A 223 2.63 -10.58 6.58
N LEU A 224 3.33 -10.74 7.69
CA LEU A 224 3.92 -12.02 8.11
C LEU A 224 3.62 -12.27 9.59
N ASN A 225 3.51 -13.55 9.97
CA ASN A 225 3.26 -14.00 11.35
C ASN A 225 2.04 -13.30 12.00
N VAL A 226 0.90 -13.29 11.29
CA VAL A 226 -0.30 -12.51 11.66
C VAL A 226 -0.89 -12.85 13.03
N ASP A 227 -0.62 -14.06 13.54
CA ASP A 227 -1.10 -14.56 14.82
C ASP A 227 -0.31 -14.03 16.04
N SER A 228 0.83 -13.39 15.80
CA SER A 228 1.67 -12.83 16.86
C SER A 228 1.07 -11.54 17.43
N ILE A 229 1.20 -11.37 18.76
CA ILE A 229 0.57 -10.25 19.49
C ILE A 229 1.29 -8.93 19.24
N ASN A 230 2.62 -8.95 19.23
CA ASN A 230 3.44 -7.75 19.09
C ASN A 230 3.70 -7.45 17.62
N THR A 231 3.32 -6.26 17.16
CA THR A 231 3.55 -5.82 15.77
C THR A 231 4.84 -5.02 15.65
N LEU A 232 5.61 -5.32 14.59
CA LEU A 232 6.74 -4.51 14.14
C LEU A 232 6.46 -4.00 12.73
N PHE A 233 6.48 -2.67 12.55
CA PHE A 233 6.33 -2.03 11.25
C PHE A 233 7.71 -1.76 10.65
N ILE A 234 8.00 -2.35 9.50
CA ILE A 234 9.29 -2.30 8.82
C ILE A 234 9.17 -1.45 7.55
N LEU A 235 9.94 -0.37 7.47
CA LEU A 235 9.93 0.62 6.40
C LEU A 235 11.04 0.33 5.38
N PRO A 236 10.78 0.51 4.08
CA PRO A 236 11.68 0.06 3.01
C PRO A 236 12.91 0.96 2.81
N PRO A 237 14.03 0.43 2.28
CA PRO A 237 15.17 1.26 1.87
C PRO A 237 14.86 2.07 0.61
N GLY A 238 15.74 3.01 0.25
CA GLY A 238 15.46 3.97 -0.83
C GLY A 238 15.34 3.34 -2.23
N HIS A 239 16.07 2.25 -2.47
CA HIS A 239 16.16 1.58 -3.78
C HIS A 239 15.41 0.24 -3.83
N GLY A 240 14.78 -0.19 -2.74
CA GLY A 240 14.07 -1.48 -2.63
C GLY A 240 12.75 -1.32 -1.87
N GLY A 241 11.96 -2.38 -1.82
CA GLY A 241 10.71 -2.50 -1.06
C GLY A 241 10.83 -3.52 0.07
N ALA A 242 9.73 -4.22 0.33
CA ALA A 242 9.64 -5.24 1.37
C ALA A 242 10.59 -6.43 1.13
N GLU A 243 10.89 -6.72 -0.14
CA GLU A 243 11.79 -7.79 -0.58
C GLU A 243 13.20 -7.64 -0.02
N SER A 244 13.59 -6.41 0.32
CA SER A 244 14.89 -6.08 0.92
C SER A 244 15.14 -6.78 2.26
N TYR A 245 14.10 -7.34 2.90
CA TYR A 245 14.18 -7.93 4.23
C TYR A 245 13.94 -9.44 4.29
N PHE A 246 13.41 -10.06 3.22
CA PHE A 246 12.93 -11.46 3.27
C PHE A 246 14.03 -12.48 3.52
N THR A 247 15.26 -12.19 3.12
CA THR A 247 16.39 -13.11 3.22
C THR A 247 17.35 -12.79 4.39
N ASN A 248 17.05 -11.76 5.20
CA ASN A 248 17.91 -11.32 6.30
C ASN A 248 17.20 -11.31 7.67
N ILE A 249 16.53 -10.22 8.05
CA ILE A 249 15.96 -10.02 9.38
C ILE A 249 14.64 -10.76 9.57
N ILE A 250 13.82 -10.87 8.52
CA ILE A 250 12.48 -11.47 8.61
C ILE A 250 12.51 -12.93 9.13
N PRO A 251 13.40 -13.81 8.62
CA PRO A 251 13.53 -15.18 9.13
C PRO A 251 13.84 -15.28 10.63
N ASN A 252 14.45 -14.25 11.21
CA ASN A 252 14.88 -14.21 12.62
C ASN A 252 13.85 -13.54 13.55
N LEU A 253 12.72 -13.06 13.01
CA LEU A 253 11.69 -12.32 13.76
C LEU A 253 10.32 -13.02 13.70
N SER A 254 10.31 -14.36 13.67
CA SER A 254 9.09 -15.18 13.55
C SER A 254 8.09 -15.04 14.70
N SER A 255 8.54 -14.57 15.87
CA SER A 255 7.71 -14.32 17.06
C SER A 255 6.89 -13.02 17.01
N TYR A 256 7.07 -12.19 15.98
CA TYR A 256 6.42 -10.88 15.85
C TYR A 256 5.56 -10.82 14.60
N LYS A 257 4.43 -10.12 14.69
CA LYS A 257 3.61 -9.79 13.53
C LYS A 257 4.36 -8.72 12.74
N LEU A 258 4.81 -9.06 11.54
CA LEU A 258 5.61 -8.14 10.73
C LEU A 258 4.71 -7.47 9.68
N VAL A 259 4.82 -6.16 9.62
CA VAL A 259 4.21 -5.34 8.55
C VAL A 259 5.35 -4.74 7.76
N VAL A 260 5.67 -5.32 6.61
CA VAL A 260 6.84 -4.96 5.82
C VAL A 260 6.39 -4.12 4.63
N PHE A 261 6.61 -2.82 4.68
CA PHE A 261 6.11 -1.91 3.66
C PHE A 261 6.95 -1.95 2.38
N ASN A 262 6.27 -1.81 1.25
CA ASN A 262 6.90 -1.52 -0.04
C ASN A 262 7.19 -0.03 -0.18
N ASN A 263 8.14 0.33 -1.06
CA ASN A 263 8.55 1.71 -1.23
C ASN A 263 7.65 2.48 -2.18
N TYR A 264 6.68 3.18 -1.58
CA TYR A 264 5.77 4.06 -2.28
C TYR A 264 6.47 5.16 -3.10
N TYR A 265 7.54 5.74 -2.56
CA TYR A 265 8.26 6.82 -3.23
C TYR A 265 9.04 6.31 -4.46
N LYS A 266 9.60 5.10 -4.38
CA LYS A 266 10.20 4.41 -5.53
C LYS A 266 9.16 4.16 -6.62
N ASN A 267 7.98 3.66 -6.27
CA ASN A 267 6.89 3.45 -7.22
C ASN A 267 6.46 4.75 -7.93
N LEU A 268 6.41 5.87 -7.20
CA LEU A 268 6.16 7.18 -7.79
C LEU A 268 7.27 7.62 -8.75
N LYS A 269 8.54 7.42 -8.38
CA LYS A 269 9.70 7.72 -9.24
C LYS A 269 9.63 6.95 -10.56
N GLU A 270 9.28 5.65 -10.52
CA GLU A 270 9.12 4.82 -11.71
C GLU A 270 8.03 5.36 -12.65
N LYS A 271 7.00 6.01 -12.08
CA LYS A 271 5.91 6.66 -12.82
C LYS A 271 6.17 8.14 -13.16
N ASN A 272 7.32 8.71 -12.77
CA ASN A 272 7.63 10.16 -12.86
C ASN A 272 6.59 11.06 -12.16
N MET A 273 6.08 10.61 -11.01
CA MET A 273 5.04 11.28 -10.21
C MET A 273 5.51 11.68 -8.81
N GLU A 274 6.82 11.62 -8.55
CA GLU A 274 7.43 11.88 -7.25
C GLU A 274 7.55 13.36 -6.89
N GLN A 275 7.38 14.26 -7.85
CA GLN A 275 7.53 15.70 -7.63
C GLN A 275 6.54 16.22 -6.58
N GLY A 276 7.06 17.00 -5.63
CA GLY A 276 6.27 17.59 -4.55
C GLY A 276 6.06 16.69 -3.33
N PHE A 277 6.55 15.44 -3.36
CA PHE A 277 6.53 14.58 -2.18
C PHE A 277 7.67 14.92 -1.21
N SER A 278 7.33 14.85 0.07
CA SER A 278 8.26 15.02 1.20
C SER A 278 8.09 13.86 2.17
N PHE A 279 9.05 13.67 3.09
CA PHE A 279 8.94 12.63 4.12
C PHE A 279 7.68 12.83 4.98
N GLU A 280 7.31 14.09 5.25
CA GLU A 280 6.10 14.43 6.01
C GLU A 280 4.84 13.94 5.28
N THR A 281 4.77 14.13 3.95
CA THR A 281 3.64 13.67 3.14
C THR A 281 3.61 12.15 3.02
N LEU A 282 4.76 11.52 2.80
CA LEU A 282 4.86 10.06 2.77
C LEU A 282 4.47 9.44 4.11
N ALA A 283 4.98 9.97 5.22
CA ALA A 283 4.67 9.48 6.55
C ALA A 283 3.15 9.49 6.82
N ARG A 284 2.42 10.54 6.40
CA ARG A 284 0.95 10.57 6.49
C ARG A 284 0.29 9.40 5.77
N LEU A 285 0.81 8.99 4.61
CA LEU A 285 0.29 7.84 3.86
C LEU A 285 0.54 6.53 4.61
N TYR A 286 1.76 6.32 5.11
CA TYR A 286 2.11 5.11 5.85
C TYR A 286 1.36 5.03 7.19
N ILE A 287 1.18 6.16 7.88
CA ILE A 287 0.40 6.25 9.12
C ILE A 287 -1.04 5.77 8.91
N LYS A 288 -1.67 6.08 7.76
CA LYS A 288 -3.02 5.56 7.45
C LYS A 288 -3.04 4.03 7.49
N TYR A 289 -2.04 3.37 6.89
CA TYR A 289 -1.93 1.91 6.94
C TYR A 289 -1.56 1.37 8.32
N ILE A 290 -0.60 2.01 9.00
CA ILE A 290 -0.19 1.62 10.36
C ILE A 290 -1.39 1.65 11.32
N LYS A 291 -2.16 2.74 11.30
CA LYS A 291 -3.35 2.93 12.15
C LYS A 291 -4.48 1.96 11.83
N ARG A 292 -4.57 1.49 10.58
CA ARG A 292 -5.54 0.46 10.19
C ARG A 292 -5.15 -0.91 10.71
N ILE A 293 -3.87 -1.26 10.59
CA ILE A 293 -3.37 -2.57 11.03
C ILE A 293 -3.33 -2.65 12.56
N GLN A 294 -2.96 -1.55 13.21
CA GLN A 294 -2.92 -1.42 14.66
C GLN A 294 -3.48 -0.05 15.08
N SER A 295 -4.74 -0.05 15.52
CA SER A 295 -5.45 1.19 15.89
C SER A 295 -4.99 1.79 17.22
N LYS A 296 -4.37 0.98 18.09
CA LYS A 296 -3.89 1.37 19.41
C LYS A 296 -2.37 1.38 19.48
N CYS A 297 -1.83 2.38 20.17
CA CYS A 297 -0.43 2.43 20.60
C CYS A 297 -0.17 1.41 21.74
N PRO A 298 1.10 1.10 22.09
CA PRO A 298 2.34 1.65 21.52
C PRO A 298 2.76 1.06 20.17
N TYR A 299 3.47 1.84 19.36
CA TYR A 299 4.02 1.42 18.06
C TYR A 299 5.51 1.08 18.13
N ASN A 300 5.92 0.06 17.35
CA ASN A 300 7.32 -0.31 17.13
C ASN A 300 7.66 -0.13 15.65
N LEU A 301 8.66 0.70 15.36
CA LEU A 301 9.04 1.06 14.00
C LEU A 301 10.50 0.67 13.74
N LEU A 302 10.76 0.08 12.58
CA LEU A 302 12.09 -0.23 12.07
C LEU A 302 12.22 0.29 10.65
N GLY A 303 13.36 0.89 10.30
CA GLY A 303 13.63 1.22 8.90
C GLY A 303 15.11 1.27 8.57
N TRP A 304 15.47 0.88 7.35
CA TRP A 304 16.84 0.96 6.83
C TRP A 304 16.98 2.16 5.89
N SER A 305 18.06 2.92 6.04
CA SER A 305 18.43 4.03 5.15
C SER A 305 17.30 5.07 5.06
N PHE A 306 16.77 5.31 3.86
CA PHE A 306 15.53 6.05 3.60
C PHE A 306 14.38 5.64 4.54
N GLY A 307 14.17 4.34 4.74
CA GLY A 307 13.11 3.81 5.59
C GLY A 307 13.29 4.18 7.06
N GLY A 308 14.53 4.35 7.52
CA GLY A 308 14.80 4.80 8.88
C GLY A 308 14.47 6.28 9.07
N VAL A 309 14.80 7.13 8.10
CA VAL A 309 14.37 8.54 8.08
C VAL A 309 12.85 8.65 8.04
N LEU A 310 12.19 7.83 7.20
CA LEU A 310 10.72 7.76 7.13
C LEU A 310 10.11 7.26 8.45
N SER A 311 10.70 6.24 9.08
CA SER A 311 10.24 5.72 10.37
C SER A 311 10.32 6.77 11.49
N PHE A 312 11.36 7.61 11.47
CA PHE A 312 11.50 8.73 12.39
C PHE A 312 10.37 9.75 12.20
N GLU A 313 10.09 10.12 10.94
CA GLU A 313 9.02 11.08 10.63
C GLU A 313 7.63 10.54 11.00
N ILE A 314 7.39 9.24 10.77
CA ILE A 314 6.18 8.53 11.21
C ILE A 314 6.05 8.59 12.74
N ALA A 315 7.14 8.27 13.47
CA ALA A 315 7.16 8.31 14.92
C ALA A 315 6.82 9.70 15.46
N ARG A 316 7.41 10.73 14.86
CA ARG A 316 7.19 12.14 15.21
C ARG A 316 5.71 12.52 15.04
N GLN A 317 5.13 12.24 13.88
CA GLN A 317 3.73 12.58 13.61
C GLN A 317 2.74 11.82 14.48
N LEU A 318 2.93 10.51 14.66
CA LEU A 318 2.08 9.69 15.54
C LEU A 318 2.14 10.21 17.00
N ASN A 319 3.33 10.52 17.49
CA ASN A 319 3.49 11.03 18.84
C ASN A 319 2.88 12.41 19.04
N ASN A 320 3.00 13.29 18.04
CA ASN A 320 2.33 14.59 18.04
C ASN A 320 0.80 14.48 17.99
N SER A 321 0.25 13.38 17.42
CA SER A 321 -1.18 13.07 17.51
C SER A 321 -1.61 12.39 18.82
N GLY A 322 -0.70 12.25 19.78
CA GLY A 322 -0.97 11.68 21.11
C GLY A 322 -0.74 10.18 21.21
N ASP A 323 -0.18 9.53 20.19
CA ASP A 323 0.14 8.11 20.25
C ASP A 323 1.50 7.82 20.89
N GLU A 324 1.58 6.71 21.60
CA GLU A 324 2.85 6.24 22.17
C GLU A 324 3.69 5.50 21.12
N ILE A 325 4.98 5.82 21.07
CA ILE A 325 5.99 5.06 20.32
C ILE A 325 6.87 4.37 21.34
N ALA A 326 6.85 3.04 21.40
CA ALA A 326 7.72 2.30 22.33
C ALA A 326 9.15 2.28 21.79
N ASN A 327 9.30 1.91 20.51
CA ASN A 327 10.61 1.68 19.91
C ASN A 327 10.71 2.28 18.50
N LEU A 328 11.81 2.99 18.25
CA LEU A 328 12.22 3.53 16.95
C LEU A 328 13.62 3.02 16.62
N PHE A 329 13.69 2.08 15.69
CA PHE A 329 14.92 1.45 15.22
C PHE A 329 15.28 1.95 13.82
N MET A 330 16.52 2.39 13.65
CA MET A 330 17.04 2.88 12.37
C MET A 330 18.31 2.12 12.02
N ILE A 331 18.36 1.55 10.82
CA ILE A 331 19.57 0.92 10.28
C ILE A 331 20.21 1.91 9.31
N ASP A 332 21.43 2.33 9.64
CA ASP A 332 22.32 3.21 8.89
C ASP A 332 21.61 4.32 8.10
N SER A 333 20.81 5.12 8.81
CA SER A 333 19.99 6.19 8.23
C SER A 333 20.71 7.54 8.29
N TYR A 334 20.60 8.34 7.23
CA TYR A 334 21.36 9.59 7.06
C TYR A 334 20.46 10.81 7.19
N PHE A 335 20.83 11.74 8.07
CA PHE A 335 20.08 12.97 8.32
C PHE A 335 20.85 14.20 7.84
N ASN A 336 20.13 15.29 7.54
CA ASN A 336 20.71 16.56 7.10
C ASN A 336 21.60 16.46 5.84
N MET A 337 21.22 15.60 4.88
CA MET A 337 22.01 15.36 3.66
C MET A 337 22.31 16.64 2.86
N LYS A 338 21.39 17.61 2.82
CA LYS A 338 21.64 18.92 2.17
C LYS A 338 22.74 19.74 2.82
N LYS A 339 22.81 19.73 4.14
CA LYS A 339 23.90 20.44 4.85
C LYS A 339 25.23 19.76 4.56
N VAL A 340 25.26 18.43 4.64
CA VAL A 340 26.47 17.63 4.40
C VAL A 340 26.95 17.77 2.96
N SER A 341 26.06 17.75 1.96
CA SER A 341 26.45 17.90 0.56
C SER A 341 27.08 19.25 0.23
N LEU A 342 26.60 20.31 0.88
CA LEU A 342 27.20 21.65 0.80
C LEU A 342 28.57 21.69 1.49
N GLU A 343 28.75 21.00 2.62
CA GLU A 343 30.02 20.94 3.35
C GLU A 343 31.12 20.22 2.57
N ILE A 344 30.78 19.16 1.84
CA ILE A 344 31.75 18.38 1.05
C ILE A 344 31.90 18.88 -0.39
N CYS A 345 31.30 20.03 -0.72
CA CYS A 345 31.35 20.65 -2.06
C CYS A 345 30.93 19.70 -3.19
N MET A 346 29.87 18.91 -2.99
CA MET A 346 29.29 18.11 -4.09
C MET A 346 28.89 19.05 -5.23
N SER A 347 29.11 18.62 -6.47
CA SER A 347 28.71 19.42 -7.63
C SER A 347 27.20 19.71 -7.60
N ASP A 348 26.80 20.97 -7.81
CA ASP A 348 25.41 21.45 -7.84
C ASP A 348 24.66 20.82 -9.03
N ASP A 349 24.42 19.51 -8.99
CA ASP A 349 23.56 18.83 -9.92
C ASP A 349 22.11 19.21 -9.52
N GLU A 350 21.34 19.81 -10.44
CA GLU A 350 19.92 20.13 -10.27
C GLU A 350 19.07 18.92 -9.80
N LYS A 351 19.62 17.70 -9.92
CA LYS A 351 19.08 16.46 -9.38
C LYS A 351 19.20 16.30 -7.86
N LEU A 352 20.29 16.79 -7.24
CA LEU A 352 20.51 16.67 -5.79
C LEU A 352 19.55 17.55 -4.98
N THR A 353 19.13 18.69 -5.53
CA THR A 353 18.26 19.64 -4.84
C THR A 353 16.80 19.19 -4.76
N ASN A 354 16.39 18.23 -5.59
CA ASN A 354 15.00 17.74 -5.67
C ASN A 354 14.80 16.33 -5.08
N GLU A 355 15.89 15.65 -4.69
CA GLU A 355 15.83 14.36 -4.00
C GLU A 355 15.29 14.54 -2.58
N ILE A 356 14.30 13.73 -2.20
CA ILE A 356 13.56 13.83 -0.93
C ILE A 356 14.46 13.83 0.32
N ASN A 357 15.58 13.10 0.28
CA ASN A 357 16.54 13.03 1.38
C ASN A 357 17.25 14.36 1.66
N TYR A 358 17.41 15.22 0.64
CA TYR A 358 18.03 16.54 0.76
C TYR A 358 17.03 17.61 1.22
N LEU A 359 15.73 17.33 1.13
CA LEU A 359 14.68 18.27 1.49
C LEU A 359 14.19 18.13 2.93
N TYR A 360 14.53 17.02 3.61
CA TYR A 360 14.02 16.73 4.94
C TYR A 360 14.65 17.61 6.04
N SER A 361 13.82 18.29 6.82
CA SER A 361 14.24 19.12 7.94
C SER A 361 13.17 19.12 9.06
N PRO A 362 13.12 18.05 9.87
CA PRO A 362 12.11 17.93 10.91
C PRO A 362 12.39 18.88 12.08
N GLN A 363 11.34 19.49 12.61
CA GLN A 363 11.42 20.28 13.84
C GLN A 363 10.97 19.40 15.01
N VAL A 364 11.80 19.29 16.06
CA VAL A 364 11.51 18.37 17.18
C VAL A 364 11.57 19.04 18.55
N GLU A 365 12.32 20.13 18.71
CA GLU A 365 12.60 20.75 20.01
C GLU A 365 11.35 21.23 20.78
N ASN A 366 10.30 21.63 20.07
CA ASN A 366 9.05 22.14 20.66
C ASN A 366 7.86 21.19 20.50
N GLU A 367 8.11 19.96 20.08
CA GLU A 367 7.08 18.96 19.82
C GLU A 367 6.93 17.97 20.97
N ALA A 368 5.75 17.35 21.12
CA ALA A 368 5.52 16.29 22.11
C ALA A 368 6.53 15.15 21.93
N PHE A 369 6.88 14.86 20.69
CA PHE A 369 7.92 13.90 20.34
C PHE A 369 9.28 14.23 20.96
N GLY A 370 9.75 15.49 20.84
CA GLY A 370 11.02 15.91 21.43
C GLY A 370 11.02 15.81 22.96
N LEU A 371 9.93 16.18 23.62
CA LEU A 371 9.78 16.04 25.06
C LEU A 371 9.82 14.57 25.50
N ASN A 372 9.15 13.67 24.78
CA ASN A 372 9.15 12.25 25.07
C ASN A 372 10.54 11.62 24.90
N ILE A 373 11.29 12.02 23.87
CA ILE A 373 12.70 11.62 23.69
C ILE A 373 13.60 12.16 24.81
N ALA A 374 13.39 13.42 25.23
CA ALA A 374 14.16 14.03 26.32
C ALA A 374 13.92 13.30 27.66
N ASN A 375 12.68 12.85 27.89
CA ASN A 375 12.28 12.09 29.07
C ASN A 375 12.58 10.58 28.95
N LYS A 376 13.15 10.11 27.83
CA LYS A 376 13.46 8.70 27.55
C LYS A 376 12.22 7.78 27.55
N ASN A 377 11.08 8.30 27.11
CA ASN A 377 9.86 7.52 26.93
C ASN A 377 9.86 6.70 25.63
N ILE A 378 10.76 7.03 24.70
CA ILE A 378 10.90 6.36 23.40
C ILE A 378 12.31 5.78 23.32
N ASN A 379 12.43 4.48 23.03
CA ASN A 379 13.71 3.87 22.74
C ASN A 379 14.13 4.23 21.31
N VAL A 380 15.09 5.15 21.16
CA VAL A 380 15.65 5.51 19.86
C VAL A 380 17.00 4.81 19.67
N VAL A 381 17.08 3.97 18.64
CA VAL A 381 18.25 3.11 18.40
C VAL A 381 18.73 3.27 16.96
N LEU A 382 20.02 3.52 16.78
CA LEU A 382 20.69 3.59 15.49
C LEU A 382 21.71 2.45 15.36
N PHE A 383 21.48 1.53 14.43
CA PHE A 383 22.47 0.55 13.98
C PHE A 383 23.34 1.21 12.90
N LYS A 384 24.60 1.51 13.21
CA LYS A 384 25.47 2.34 12.37
C LYS A 384 26.49 1.49 11.61
N ALA A 385 26.55 1.65 10.29
CA ALA A 385 27.64 1.08 9.51
C ALA A 385 28.94 1.86 9.75
N ASN A 386 30.05 1.15 9.89
CA ASN A 386 31.37 1.74 10.17
C ASN A 386 32.38 1.60 9.03
N LYS A 387 31.95 1.06 7.89
CA LYS A 387 32.78 0.87 6.70
C LYS A 387 32.15 1.54 5.49
N VAL A 388 33.00 2.14 4.66
CA VAL A 388 32.58 2.72 3.38
C VAL A 388 32.68 1.65 2.29
N ASP A 389 31.63 1.51 1.49
CA ASP A 389 31.73 0.79 0.22
C ASP A 389 32.23 1.77 -0.84
N SER A 390 33.39 1.48 -1.43
CA SER A 390 33.96 2.27 -2.51
C SER A 390 33.73 1.63 -3.89
N SER A 391 32.97 0.55 -3.97
CA SER A 391 32.69 -0.15 -5.22
C SER A 391 31.44 0.42 -5.89
N ASN A 392 31.54 0.77 -7.17
CA ASN A 392 30.43 1.17 -8.05
C ASN A 392 29.67 2.48 -7.78
N GLU A 393 30.10 3.32 -6.83
CA GLU A 393 29.48 4.63 -6.61
C GLU A 393 30.22 5.80 -7.30
N LEU A 394 29.47 6.86 -7.60
CA LEU A 394 30.04 8.12 -8.10
C LEU A 394 30.95 8.74 -7.02
N LYS A 395 32.00 9.45 -7.45
CA LYS A 395 32.98 10.06 -6.53
C LYS A 395 32.32 10.88 -5.41
N ASP A 396 31.30 11.67 -5.75
CA ASP A 396 30.60 12.53 -4.78
C ASP A 396 29.75 11.71 -3.78
N GLN A 397 29.19 10.56 -4.20
CA GLN A 397 28.46 9.64 -3.31
C GLN A 397 29.41 8.92 -2.33
N ILE A 398 30.60 8.53 -2.81
CA ILE A 398 31.64 7.94 -1.96
C ILE A 398 32.08 8.93 -0.88
N GLU A 399 32.27 10.21 -1.21
CA GLU A 399 32.61 11.23 -0.22
C GLU A 399 31.48 11.46 0.80
N LEU A 400 30.23 11.37 0.37
CA LEU A 400 29.07 11.44 1.25
C LEU A 400 29.02 10.25 2.24
N LEU A 401 29.22 9.02 1.75
CA LEU A 401 29.29 7.83 2.60
C LEU A 401 30.50 7.88 3.57
N LYS A 402 31.64 8.40 3.13
CA LYS A 402 32.80 8.65 4.01
C LYS A 402 32.47 9.63 5.11
N TYR A 403 31.79 10.73 4.80
CA TYR A 403 31.37 11.71 5.80
C TYR A 403 30.48 11.04 6.86
N TYR A 404 29.43 10.33 6.43
CA TYR A 404 28.51 9.68 7.35
C TYR A 404 29.17 8.57 8.17
N THR A 405 30.04 7.76 7.55
CA THR A 405 30.82 6.73 8.27
C THR A 405 31.65 7.34 9.40
N ASN A 406 32.30 8.48 9.15
CA ASN A 406 33.10 9.19 10.15
C ASN A 406 32.28 10.05 11.13
N THR A 407 30.97 10.19 10.92
CA THR A 407 30.07 10.97 11.79
C THR A 407 29.35 10.03 12.75
N PRO A 408 29.50 10.16 14.09
CA PRO A 408 29.05 9.14 15.05
C PRO A 408 27.56 8.77 15.00
N LEU A 409 26.69 9.70 14.62
CA LEU A 409 25.22 9.56 14.71
C LEU A 409 24.51 9.81 13.39
N ASN A 410 25.25 9.77 12.28
CA ASN A 410 24.74 10.11 10.95
C ASN A 410 23.94 11.43 10.91
N CYS A 411 24.40 12.41 11.70
CA CYS A 411 23.76 13.71 11.94
C CYS A 411 22.38 13.67 12.65
N LEU A 412 21.92 12.53 13.16
CA LEU A 412 20.66 12.46 13.94
C LEU A 412 20.73 13.33 15.21
N ASP A 413 21.92 13.50 15.77
CA ASP A 413 22.21 14.37 16.93
C ASP A 413 22.05 15.86 16.67
N THR A 414 21.91 16.25 15.41
CA THR A 414 21.56 17.62 15.03
C THR A 414 20.05 17.88 15.08
N ILE A 415 19.23 16.84 15.24
CA ILE A 415 17.78 16.90 15.29
C ILE A 415 17.27 16.59 16.71
N ILE A 416 17.85 15.58 17.37
CA ILE A 416 17.48 15.17 18.73
C ILE A 416 18.71 15.06 19.63
N ASN A 417 18.49 15.08 20.95
CA ASN A 417 19.59 15.02 21.92
C ASN A 417 20.37 13.70 21.79
N LYS A 418 21.69 13.79 21.58
CA LYS A 418 22.59 12.63 21.51
C LYS A 418 22.49 11.64 22.68
N LYS A 419 22.13 12.12 23.89
CA LYS A 419 21.99 11.25 25.08
C LYS A 419 20.76 10.37 25.05
N SER A 420 19.81 10.67 24.16
CA SER A 420 18.59 9.90 23.97
C SER A 420 18.71 8.86 22.85
N ILE A 421 19.83 8.85 22.11
CA ILE A 421 20.09 7.89 21.04
C ILE A 421 21.01 6.80 21.56
N ARG A 422 20.61 5.54 21.38
CA ARG A 422 21.47 4.38 21.58
C ARG A 422 22.07 3.96 20.26
N VAL A 423 23.40 3.89 20.17
CA VAL A 423 24.11 3.47 18.96
C VAL A 423 24.61 2.05 19.12
N ILE A 424 24.44 1.26 18.07
CA ILE A 424 25.00 -0.07 17.93
C ILE A 424 25.82 -0.06 16.66
N GLU A 425 27.14 -0.21 16.77
CA GLU A 425 28.01 -0.26 15.60
C GLU A 425 27.91 -1.63 14.94
N MET A 426 27.74 -1.64 13.63
CA MET A 426 27.82 -2.83 12.81
C MET A 426 29.27 -3.03 12.38
N HIS A 427 29.95 -4.03 12.93
CA HIS A 427 31.38 -4.25 12.72
C HIS A 427 31.69 -4.71 11.30
N GLU A 428 32.65 -4.04 10.64
CA GLU A 428 33.13 -4.36 9.27
C GLU A 428 32.05 -4.30 8.19
N ALA A 429 30.88 -3.72 8.51
CA ALA A 429 29.74 -3.64 7.63
C ALA A 429 29.64 -2.27 6.95
N THR A 430 29.34 -2.31 5.66
CA THR A 430 28.97 -1.14 4.85
C THR A 430 27.46 -0.94 4.87
N HIS A 431 27.00 0.20 4.34
CA HIS A 431 25.58 0.51 4.18
C HIS A 431 24.78 -0.62 3.51
N PHE A 432 25.40 -1.34 2.57
CA PHE A 432 24.77 -2.40 1.79
C PHE A 432 25.17 -3.81 2.22
N SER A 433 26.39 -4.04 2.71
CA SER A 433 26.88 -5.41 2.97
C SER A 433 26.30 -6.06 4.22
N TRP A 434 25.78 -5.28 5.19
CA TRP A 434 25.22 -5.83 6.42
C TRP A 434 24.07 -6.82 6.18
N ILE A 435 23.31 -6.67 5.08
CA ILE A 435 22.19 -7.57 4.72
C ILE A 435 22.65 -8.98 4.33
N HIS A 436 23.95 -9.18 4.12
CA HIS A 436 24.55 -10.48 3.79
C HIS A 436 25.45 -11.01 4.92
N ASP A 437 25.70 -10.20 5.95
CA ASP A 437 26.52 -10.58 7.09
C ASP A 437 25.65 -11.21 8.18
N LYS A 438 25.78 -12.54 8.34
CA LYS A 438 25.01 -13.31 9.33
C LYS A 438 25.23 -12.83 10.76
N GLU A 439 26.44 -12.42 11.13
CA GLU A 439 26.73 -11.98 12.50
C GLU A 439 26.02 -10.65 12.78
N GLN A 440 26.05 -9.73 11.82
CA GLN A 440 25.33 -8.45 11.94
C GLN A 440 23.82 -8.65 11.99
N ILE A 441 23.26 -9.49 11.11
CA ILE A 441 21.82 -9.77 11.07
C ILE A 441 21.35 -10.34 12.40
N VAL A 442 22.06 -11.34 12.95
CA VAL A 442 21.71 -11.95 14.25
C VAL A 442 21.81 -10.91 15.36
N SER A 443 22.89 -10.14 15.41
CA SER A 443 23.09 -9.06 16.40
C SER A 443 21.95 -8.04 16.40
N ILE A 444 21.51 -7.60 15.20
CA ILE A 444 20.37 -6.70 15.05
C ILE A 444 19.10 -7.37 15.58
N CYS A 445 18.80 -8.60 15.15
CA CYS A 445 17.55 -9.28 15.51
C CYS A 445 17.46 -9.62 17.00
N ASP A 446 18.56 -10.04 17.62
CA ASP A 446 18.66 -10.29 19.06
C ASP A 446 18.38 -9.01 19.85
N TYR A 447 18.99 -7.89 19.41
CA TYR A 447 18.77 -6.61 20.05
C TYR A 447 17.32 -6.12 19.90
N LEU A 448 16.74 -6.22 18.70
CA LEU A 448 15.32 -5.91 18.46
C LEU A 448 14.43 -6.72 19.41
N THR A 449 14.66 -8.03 19.49
CA THR A 449 13.87 -8.94 20.33
C THR A 449 13.98 -8.60 21.82
N SER A 450 15.14 -8.13 22.29
CA SER A 450 15.35 -7.75 23.69
C SER A 450 14.55 -6.52 24.16
N LEU A 451 14.09 -5.68 23.22
CA LEU A 451 13.31 -4.46 23.51
C LEU A 451 11.84 -4.55 23.09
N LEU A 452 11.49 -5.60 22.35
CA LEU A 452 10.13 -5.89 21.90
C LEU A 452 9.42 -6.91 22.81
N THR A 453 10.12 -7.46 23.80
CA THR A 453 9.60 -8.29 24.90
C THR A 453 9.29 -7.43 26.11
#